data_AF-A0A034UY48-F1
#
_entry.id   AF-A0A034UY48-F1
#
_cell.length_a   1.000
_cell.length_b   1.000
_cell.length_c   1.000
_cell.angle_alpha   90.00
_cell.angle_beta   90.00
_cell.angle_gamma   90.00
#
_symmetry.space_group_name_H-M   'P 1'
#
loop_
_entity.id
_entity.type
_entity.pdbx_description
1 polymer ?
#
loop_
_entity_poly.entity_id
_entity_poly.type
_entity_poly.pdbx_seq_one_letter_code
_entity_poly.pdbx_strand_id
1 'polypeptide(L)'
;LAVIEALKKFRVYLLGSHFKLVTDCNAFTKTLEKQNLCTRVARWVLFLQEFDYTVEHRAGRRMQHVDALSRYPILTITKDDACVGIGRAQANDEKLKAIKEIVSDETKTYENYFLRGDILYKLVNDVELLVVPKAMQRQIISNAHDRGHFAAKKTKELICRTYYIPQLEDKIKQYIECCIPCIMSNRKRGKQEGFLHPLQKEDVPLYTYHIDFLGPLDSTHNDYN
;
A
#
# COMPACT_ATOMS: atom_id res chain seq x y z
N LEU A 1 -0.42 -16.47 9.63
CA LEU A 1 0.82 -16.30 8.84
C LEU A 1 1.88 -15.50 9.60
N ALA A 2 1.59 -14.27 10.07
CA ALA A 2 2.58 -13.44 10.79
C ALA A 2 3.25 -14.14 11.99
N VAL A 3 2.48 -14.85 12.82
CA VAL A 3 2.99 -15.66 13.94
C VAL A 3 4.03 -16.69 13.46
N ILE A 4 3.72 -17.41 12.39
CA ILE A 4 4.59 -18.48 11.87
C ILE A 4 5.91 -17.90 11.35
N GLU A 5 5.85 -16.79 10.62
CA GLU A 5 7.07 -16.11 10.13
C GLU A 5 7.90 -15.52 11.26
N ALA A 6 7.26 -14.98 12.31
CA ALA A 6 7.97 -14.52 13.50
C ALA A 6 8.69 -15.68 14.21
N LEU A 7 8.02 -16.82 14.40
CA LEU A 7 8.63 -17.99 15.04
C LEU A 7 9.77 -18.59 14.20
N LYS A 8 9.65 -18.62 12.87
CA LYS A 8 10.78 -19.00 12.01
C LYS A 8 12.00 -18.08 12.20
N LYS A 9 11.78 -16.77 12.23
CA LYS A 9 12.84 -15.76 12.39
C LYS A 9 13.52 -15.87 13.75
N PHE A 10 12.76 -16.09 14.81
CA PHE A 10 13.27 -16.16 16.18
C PHE A 10 13.51 -17.59 16.67
N ARG A 11 13.48 -18.60 15.78
CA ARG A 11 13.59 -20.02 16.14
C ARG A 11 14.80 -20.32 17.02
N VAL A 12 15.96 -19.75 16.68
CA VAL A 12 17.23 -19.95 17.42
C VAL A 12 17.12 -19.47 18.88
N TYR A 13 16.28 -18.47 19.16
CA TYR A 13 16.12 -17.90 20.49
C TYR A 13 14.98 -18.56 21.30
N LEU A 14 14.01 -19.15 20.60
CA LEU A 14 12.79 -19.67 21.22
C LEU A 14 12.82 -21.19 21.43
N LEU A 15 13.68 -21.91 20.71
CA LEU A 15 13.78 -23.35 20.85
C LEU A 15 14.31 -23.72 22.25
N GLY A 16 13.60 -24.61 22.95
CA GLY A 16 13.97 -25.07 24.29
C GLY A 16 13.66 -24.09 25.43
N SER A 17 13.02 -22.95 25.15
CA SER A 17 12.60 -21.97 26.16
C SER A 17 11.08 -21.83 26.16
N HIS A 18 10.47 -21.80 27.35
CA HIS A 18 9.04 -21.51 27.48
C HIS A 18 8.78 -20.02 27.22
N PHE A 19 7.85 -19.69 26.32
CA PHE A 19 7.48 -18.29 26.05
C PHE A 19 5.98 -18.07 25.91
N LYS A 20 5.59 -16.79 25.98
CA LYS A 20 4.20 -16.37 25.78
C LYS A 20 4.01 -15.82 24.37
N LEU A 21 3.12 -16.42 23.60
CA LEU A 21 2.70 -15.97 22.28
C LEU A 21 1.45 -15.10 22.39
N VAL A 22 1.62 -13.78 22.24
CA VAL A 22 0.51 -12.81 22.28
C VAL A 22 0.05 -12.47 20.86
N THR A 23 -1.24 -12.65 20.56
CA THR A 23 -1.82 -12.34 19.24
C THR A 23 -3.18 -11.66 19.34
N ASP A 24 -3.48 -10.77 18.41
CA ASP A 24 -4.79 -10.15 18.23
C ASP A 24 -5.77 -11.01 17.43
N CYS A 25 -5.31 -12.17 16.95
CA CYS A 25 -6.10 -13.09 16.15
C CYS A 25 -6.72 -14.19 17.02
N ASN A 26 -7.94 -13.97 17.49
CA ASN A 26 -8.69 -14.98 18.27
C ASN A 26 -8.90 -16.29 17.49
N ALA A 27 -8.93 -16.21 16.15
CA ALA A 27 -9.02 -17.40 15.31
C ALA A 27 -7.82 -18.34 15.49
N PHE A 28 -6.64 -17.83 15.83
CA PHE A 28 -5.45 -18.66 16.05
C PHE A 28 -5.63 -19.59 17.25
N THR A 29 -6.06 -19.05 18.40
CA THR A 29 -6.36 -19.83 19.61
C THR A 29 -7.39 -20.92 19.31
N LYS A 30 -8.51 -20.56 18.68
CA LYS A 30 -9.58 -21.50 18.32
C LYS A 30 -9.17 -22.54 17.28
N THR A 31 -8.18 -22.22 16.44
CA THR A 31 -7.73 -23.14 15.39
C THR A 31 -6.87 -24.27 15.96
N LEU A 32 -6.12 -24.01 17.03
CA LEU A 32 -5.33 -25.03 17.73
C LEU A 32 -6.20 -26.05 18.48
N GLU A 33 -7.41 -25.66 18.89
CA GLU A 33 -8.36 -26.53 19.61
C GLU A 33 -9.19 -27.45 18.68
N LYS A 34 -9.12 -27.25 17.36
CA LYS A 34 -9.92 -28.02 16.39
C LYS A 34 -9.32 -29.39 16.14
N GLN A 35 -10.16 -30.43 16.22
CA GLN A 35 -9.79 -31.80 15.84
C GLN A 35 -9.58 -31.96 14.33
N ASN A 36 -10.44 -31.31 13.51
CA ASN A 36 -10.38 -31.41 12.06
C ASN A 36 -9.73 -30.15 11.45
N LEU A 37 -8.48 -30.29 11.00
CA LEU A 37 -7.71 -29.21 10.41
C LEU A 37 -7.61 -29.37 8.89
N CYS A 38 -7.70 -28.26 8.15
CA CYS A 38 -7.35 -28.28 6.74
C CYS A 38 -5.83 -28.48 6.55
N THR A 39 -5.42 -29.07 5.43
CA THR A 39 -4.02 -29.43 5.14
C THR A 39 -3.04 -28.28 5.33
N ARG A 40 -3.42 -27.05 4.97
CA ARG A 40 -2.59 -25.85 5.16
C ARG A 40 -2.35 -25.52 6.63
N VAL A 41 -3.38 -25.66 7.48
CA VAL A 41 -3.30 -25.37 8.91
C VAL A 41 -2.58 -26.49 9.64
N ALA A 42 -2.79 -27.74 9.26
CA ALA A 42 -2.09 -28.89 9.83
C ALA A 42 -0.56 -28.73 9.75
N ARG A 43 -0.03 -28.23 8.62
CA ARG A 43 1.40 -27.92 8.47
C ARG A 43 1.89 -26.87 9.47
N TRP A 44 1.08 -25.87 9.77
CA TRP A 44 1.43 -24.86 10.77
C TRP A 44 1.37 -25.42 12.19
N VAL A 45 0.40 -26.27 12.50
CA VAL A 45 0.30 -26.92 13.82
C VAL A 45 1.50 -27.81 14.09
N LEU A 46 1.93 -28.62 13.12
CA LEU A 46 3.15 -29.43 13.24
C LEU A 46 4.40 -28.58 13.50
N PHE A 47 4.52 -27.43 12.82
CA PHE A 47 5.63 -26.50 13.07
C PHE A 47 5.56 -25.88 14.46
N LEU A 48 4.37 -25.53 14.93
CA LEU A 48 4.18 -24.94 16.24
C LEU A 48 4.52 -25.92 17.38
N GLN A 49 4.28 -27.22 17.19
CA GLN A 49 4.63 -28.26 18.17
C GLN A 49 6.12 -28.34 18.52
N GLU A 50 6.99 -27.75 17.69
CA GLU A 50 8.43 -27.66 17.98
C GLU A 50 8.74 -26.75 19.19
N PHE A 51 7.81 -25.85 19.55
CA PHE A 51 8.01 -24.82 20.54
C PHE A 51 7.20 -25.08 21.82
N ASP A 52 7.76 -24.68 22.96
CA ASP A 52 7.04 -24.63 24.24
C ASP A 52 6.47 -23.22 24.47
N TYR A 53 5.15 -23.08 24.36
CA TYR A 53 4.51 -21.77 24.45
C TYR A 53 3.11 -21.78 25.07
N THR A 54 2.71 -20.62 25.61
CA THR A 54 1.32 -20.31 25.96
C THR A 54 0.73 -19.25 25.05
N VAL A 55 -0.51 -19.45 24.58
CA VAL A 55 -1.20 -18.48 23.70
C VAL A 55 -2.07 -17.54 24.54
N GLU A 56 -1.87 -16.23 24.39
CA GLU A 56 -2.71 -15.20 24.99
C GLU A 56 -3.33 -14.33 23.89
N HIS A 57 -4.66 -14.29 23.81
CA HIS A 57 -5.34 -13.36 22.91
C HIS A 57 -5.40 -11.96 23.54
N ARG A 58 -4.93 -10.94 22.81
CA ARG A 58 -4.99 -9.54 23.22
C ARG A 58 -5.55 -8.67 22.10
N ALA A 59 -6.63 -7.96 22.37
CA ALA A 59 -7.27 -7.08 21.39
C ALA A 59 -6.27 -6.05 20.82
N GLY A 60 -6.31 -5.82 19.50
CA GLY A 60 -5.36 -4.95 18.78
C GLY A 60 -5.25 -3.53 19.35
N ARG A 61 -6.33 -2.98 19.94
CA ARG A 61 -6.29 -1.68 20.66
C ARG A 61 -5.29 -1.65 21.83
N ARG A 62 -5.01 -2.80 22.44
CA ARG A 62 -4.02 -2.97 23.53
C ARG A 62 -2.63 -3.40 23.02
N MET A 63 -2.45 -3.46 21.70
CA MET A 63 -1.20 -3.83 21.02
C MET A 63 -0.76 -2.74 20.02
N GLN A 64 -1.11 -1.48 20.27
CA GLN A 64 -0.79 -0.35 19.38
C GLN A 64 0.70 -0.23 19.05
N HIS A 65 1.59 -0.61 19.97
CA HIS A 65 3.04 -0.64 19.73
C HIS A 65 3.43 -1.67 18.66
N VAL A 66 2.83 -2.87 18.67
CA VAL A 66 3.04 -3.90 17.63
C VAL A 66 2.38 -3.49 16.32
N ASP A 67 1.18 -2.91 16.39
CA ASP A 67 0.45 -2.40 15.24
C ASP A 67 1.19 -1.25 14.54
N ALA A 68 1.85 -0.38 15.30
CA ALA A 68 2.73 0.65 14.76
C ALA A 68 3.90 0.05 13.96
N LEU A 69 4.57 -0.97 14.50
CA LEU A 69 5.68 -1.65 13.82
C LEU A 69 5.22 -2.43 12.58
N SER A 70 4.04 -3.07 12.63
CA SER A 70 3.50 -3.81 11.49
C SER A 70 3.03 -2.89 10.36
N ARG A 71 2.53 -1.69 10.70
CA ARG A 71 2.09 -0.67 9.72
C ARG A 71 3.25 0.18 9.20
N TYR A 72 4.34 0.31 9.95
CA TYR A 72 5.50 1.13 9.62
C TYR A 72 6.83 0.39 9.81
N PRO A 73 7.12 -0.65 9.02
CA PRO A 73 8.34 -1.45 9.15
C PRO A 73 9.64 -0.68 8.85
N ILE A 74 9.57 0.57 8.39
CA ILE A 74 10.69 1.35 7.83
C ILE A 74 11.12 2.52 8.75
N LEU A 75 10.30 2.94 9.71
CA LEU A 75 10.47 4.26 10.35
C LEU A 75 11.62 4.36 11.37
N THR A 76 12.19 3.24 11.83
CA THR A 76 13.19 3.25 12.92
C THR A 76 14.64 3.21 12.43
N ILE A 77 14.89 2.85 11.15
CA ILE A 77 16.26 2.75 10.60
C ILE A 77 16.52 3.81 9.52
N THR A 78 15.49 4.35 8.84
CA THR A 78 15.70 5.20 7.64
C THR A 78 15.48 6.69 7.85
N LYS A 79 15.15 7.17 9.05
CA LYS A 79 14.95 8.62 9.24
C LYS A 79 16.23 9.40 8.91
N ASP A 80 17.39 8.86 9.25
CA ASP A 80 18.67 9.55 9.02
C ASP A 80 19.09 9.50 7.54
N ASP A 81 19.04 8.34 6.87
CA ASP A 81 19.45 8.23 5.46
C ASP A 81 18.55 9.02 4.50
N ALA A 82 17.23 8.99 4.71
CA ALA A 82 16.29 9.72 3.86
C ALA A 82 16.39 11.24 4.08
N CYS A 83 16.60 11.69 5.33
CA CYS A 83 16.79 13.12 5.61
C CYS A 83 18.10 13.64 5.02
N VAL A 84 19.19 12.86 5.06
CA VAL A 84 20.48 13.23 4.45
C VAL A 84 20.34 13.36 2.92
N GLY A 85 19.69 12.38 2.27
CA GLY A 85 19.44 12.43 0.82
C GLY A 85 18.58 13.63 0.41
N ILE A 86 17.52 13.91 1.17
CA ILE A 86 16.63 15.05 0.92
C ILE A 86 17.34 16.38 1.17
N GLY A 87 18.12 16.52 2.24
CA GLY A 87 18.89 17.74 2.53
C GLY A 87 19.85 18.12 1.40
N ARG A 88 20.59 17.14 0.87
CA ARG A 88 21.47 17.33 -0.30
C ARG A 88 20.68 17.76 -1.54
N ALA A 89 19.52 17.15 -1.79
CA ALA A 89 18.67 17.52 -2.91
C ALA A 89 18.02 18.90 -2.74
N GLN A 90 17.71 19.33 -1.51
CA GLN A 90 17.23 20.69 -1.22
C GLN A 90 18.30 21.72 -1.55
N ALA A 91 19.57 21.42 -1.25
CA ALA A 91 20.71 22.26 -1.59
C ALA A 91 20.98 22.37 -3.10
N ASN A 92 20.29 21.61 -3.95
CA ASN A 92 20.37 21.73 -5.40
C ASN A 92 19.10 22.34 -6.03
N ASP A 93 18.03 22.56 -5.26
CA ASP A 93 16.77 23.11 -5.74
C ASP A 93 16.76 24.64 -5.57
N GLU A 94 16.84 25.38 -6.67
CA GLU A 94 16.91 26.85 -6.68
C GLU A 94 15.77 27.52 -5.89
N LYS A 95 14.55 26.96 -5.96
CA LYS A 95 13.40 27.51 -5.24
C LYS A 95 13.53 27.31 -3.74
N LEU A 96 13.99 26.12 -3.34
CA LEU A 96 14.18 25.82 -1.92
C LEU A 96 15.38 26.58 -1.34
N LYS A 97 16.43 26.83 -2.13
CA LYS A 97 17.54 27.72 -1.72
C LYS A 97 17.04 29.11 -1.35
N ALA A 98 16.24 29.74 -2.22
CA ALA A 98 15.68 31.06 -1.95
C ALA A 98 14.84 31.07 -0.66
N ILE A 99 14.05 30.01 -0.42
CA ILE A 99 13.26 29.88 0.82
C ILE A 99 14.18 29.68 2.03
N LYS A 100 15.23 28.87 1.92
CA LYS A 100 16.22 28.67 3.00
C LYS A 100 16.90 29.99 3.38
N GLU A 101 17.30 30.81 2.41
CA GLU A 101 17.92 32.11 2.67
C GLU A 101 16.98 33.06 3.42
N ILE A 102 15.70 33.12 3.04
CA ILE A 102 14.70 33.95 3.71
C ILE A 102 14.48 33.50 5.16
N VAL A 103 14.42 32.18 5.39
CA VAL A 103 14.13 31.58 6.71
C VAL A 103 15.37 31.55 7.61
N SER A 104 16.58 31.77 7.06
CA SER A 104 17.82 31.89 7.85
C SER A 104 17.88 33.21 8.61
N ASP A 105 17.18 34.24 8.15
CA ASP A 105 16.96 35.46 8.92
C ASP A 105 15.93 35.18 10.04
N GLU A 106 16.38 35.09 11.29
CA GLU A 106 15.49 34.87 12.46
C GLU A 106 14.37 35.92 12.60
N THR A 107 14.51 37.05 11.91
CA THR A 107 13.54 38.15 11.89
C THR A 107 12.39 37.96 10.90
N LYS A 108 12.52 37.02 9.94
CA LYS A 108 11.56 36.84 8.84
C LYS A 108 10.93 35.46 8.88
N THR A 109 9.63 35.42 9.21
CA THR A 109 8.81 34.23 9.04
C THR A 109 8.22 34.20 7.63
N TYR A 110 8.44 33.11 6.89
CA TYR A 110 7.83 32.90 5.57
C TYR A 110 6.94 31.66 5.58
N GLU A 111 5.63 31.81 5.37
CA GLU A 111 4.63 30.73 5.18
C GLU A 111 4.81 29.49 6.10
N ASN A 112 5.18 29.69 7.36
CA ASN A 112 5.46 28.62 8.32
C ASN A 112 6.55 27.61 7.90
N TYR A 113 7.47 28.02 7.01
CA TYR A 113 8.70 27.30 6.78
C TYR A 113 9.70 27.59 7.89
N PHE A 114 10.45 26.57 8.27
CA PHE A 114 11.50 26.68 9.27
C PHE A 114 12.63 25.70 8.98
N LEU A 115 13.82 26.00 9.50
CA LEU A 115 15.01 25.18 9.36
C LEU A 115 15.23 24.37 10.64
N ARG A 116 15.58 23.09 10.48
CA ARG A 116 16.18 22.29 11.55
C ARG A 116 17.53 21.78 11.06
N GLY A 117 18.61 22.33 11.62
CA GLY A 117 19.93 22.20 11.03
C GLY A 117 19.95 22.81 9.63
N ASP A 118 20.38 22.03 8.63
CA ASP A 118 20.39 22.45 7.21
C ASP A 118 19.26 21.79 6.39
N ILE A 119 18.15 21.42 7.04
CA ILE A 119 17.01 20.80 6.35
C ILE A 119 15.77 21.67 6.52
N LEU A 120 15.08 21.92 5.40
CA LEU A 120 13.88 22.74 5.34
C LEU A 120 12.63 21.92 5.68
N TYR A 121 11.85 22.43 6.63
CA TYR A 121 10.56 21.91 7.07
C TYR A 121 9.46 22.94 6.87
N LYS A 122 8.20 22.48 6.86
CA LYS A 122 7.00 23.33 6.86
C LYS A 122 6.04 22.85 7.94
N LEU A 123 5.50 23.78 8.71
CA LEU A 123 4.46 23.51 9.69
C LEU A 123 3.08 23.61 9.01
N VAL A 124 2.32 22.51 9.03
CA VAL A 124 0.97 22.44 8.49
C VAL A 124 0.07 21.77 9.53
N ASN A 125 -0.95 22.49 10.01
CA ASN A 125 -1.85 22.02 11.07
C ASN A 125 -1.09 21.46 12.30
N ASP A 126 -0.09 22.20 12.78
CA ASP A 126 0.78 21.82 13.90
C ASP A 126 1.61 20.55 13.69
N VAL A 127 1.64 20.02 12.46
CA VAL A 127 2.50 18.89 12.07
C VAL A 127 3.70 19.42 11.29
N GLU A 128 4.89 19.04 11.74
CA GLU A 128 6.16 19.34 11.09
C GLU A 128 6.40 18.37 9.93
N LEU A 129 6.47 18.91 8.71
CA LEU A 129 6.62 18.12 7.49
C LEU A 129 7.91 18.47 6.76
N LEU A 130 8.64 17.44 6.35
CA LEU A 130 9.88 17.58 5.59
C LEU A 130 9.57 18.04 4.17
N VAL A 131 10.13 19.19 3.76
CA VAL A 131 9.89 19.74 2.43
C VAL A 131 10.66 18.93 1.38
N VAL A 132 9.96 18.44 0.36
CA VAL A 132 10.58 17.58 -0.65
C VAL A 132 10.99 18.39 -1.90
N PRO A 133 12.27 18.34 -2.31
CA PRO A 133 12.79 18.93 -3.55
C PRO A 133 12.12 18.37 -4.79
N LYS A 134 12.02 19.19 -5.86
CA LYS A 134 11.37 18.81 -7.12
C LYS A 134 11.89 17.47 -7.67
N ALA A 135 13.19 17.23 -7.59
CA ALA A 135 13.84 16.01 -8.09
C ALA A 135 13.35 14.73 -7.40
N MET A 136 12.99 14.78 -6.11
CA MET A 136 12.64 13.60 -5.31
C MET A 136 11.13 13.39 -5.17
N GLN A 137 10.30 14.36 -5.56
CA GLN A 137 8.84 14.27 -5.41
C GLN A 137 8.25 13.03 -6.10
N ARG A 138 8.68 12.72 -7.33
CA ARG A 138 8.20 11.55 -8.07
C ARG A 138 8.53 10.24 -7.35
N GLN A 139 9.75 10.12 -6.84
CA GLN A 139 10.20 8.93 -6.12
C GLN A 139 9.41 8.72 -4.82
N ILE A 140 9.13 9.79 -4.07
CA ILE A 140 8.32 9.68 -2.84
C ILE A 140 6.88 9.29 -3.16
N ILE A 141 6.28 9.84 -4.23
CA ILE A 141 4.93 9.48 -4.67
C ILE A 141 4.87 8.01 -5.11
N SER A 142 5.84 7.56 -5.92
CA SER A 142 6.00 6.15 -6.33
C SER A 142 6.10 5.23 -5.12
N ASN A 143 7.03 5.50 -4.19
CA ASN A 143 7.21 4.71 -2.98
C ASN A 143 5.95 4.62 -2.11
N ALA A 144 5.11 5.65 -2.09
CA ALA A 144 3.86 5.64 -1.33
C ALA A 144 2.76 4.86 -2.06
N HIS A 145 2.64 5.04 -3.38
CA HIS A 145 1.62 4.38 -4.20
C HIS A 145 1.91 2.89 -4.40
N ASP A 146 3.13 2.53 -4.81
CA ASP A 146 3.51 1.20 -5.29
C ASP A 146 3.51 0.14 -4.17
N ARG A 147 3.50 0.55 -2.89
CA ARG A 147 3.34 -0.36 -1.74
C ARG A 147 2.03 -1.14 -1.73
N GLY A 148 1.00 -0.63 -2.38
CA GLY A 148 -0.31 -1.28 -2.39
C GLY A 148 -1.25 -0.76 -3.46
N HIS A 149 -0.72 -0.10 -4.50
CA HIS A 149 -1.47 0.57 -5.55
C HIS A 149 -2.65 1.40 -5.02
N PHE A 150 -2.38 2.19 -3.98
CA PHE A 150 -3.42 2.91 -3.25
C PHE A 150 -4.05 4.02 -4.10
N ALA A 151 -5.36 4.24 -3.89
CA ALA A 151 -6.08 5.36 -4.47
C ALA A 151 -5.54 6.71 -3.97
N ALA A 152 -5.76 7.77 -4.76
CA ALA A 152 -5.18 9.10 -4.55
C ALA A 152 -5.33 9.63 -3.11
N LYS A 153 -6.52 9.48 -2.50
CA LYS A 153 -6.79 9.93 -1.12
C LYS A 153 -5.85 9.27 -0.09
N LYS A 154 -5.68 7.95 -0.19
CA LYS A 154 -4.84 7.18 0.75
C LYS A 154 -3.35 7.42 0.51
N THR A 155 -2.94 7.58 -0.75
CA THR A 155 -1.57 7.98 -1.10
C THR A 155 -1.23 9.35 -0.53
N LYS A 156 -2.16 10.32 -0.64
CA LYS A 156 -2.01 11.66 -0.03
C LYS A 156 -1.83 11.55 1.48
N GLU A 157 -2.70 10.78 2.14
CA GLU A 157 -2.64 10.59 3.59
C GLU A 157 -1.30 10.01 4.04
N LEU A 158 -0.75 9.03 3.31
CA LEU A 158 0.55 8.44 3.61
C LEU A 158 1.71 9.45 3.49
N ILE A 159 1.68 10.30 2.46
CA ILE A 159 2.73 11.29 2.21
C ILE A 159 2.65 12.43 3.23
N CYS A 160 1.44 12.95 3.49
CA CYS A 160 1.21 14.06 4.41
C CYS A 160 1.49 13.73 5.89
N ARG A 161 1.82 12.48 6.24
CA ARG A 161 2.29 12.12 7.58
C ARG A 161 3.73 12.51 7.86
N THR A 162 4.53 12.76 6.81
CA THR A 162 5.99 12.96 6.97
C THR A 162 6.54 14.02 6.04
N TYR A 163 5.95 14.18 4.85
CA TYR A 163 6.49 15.02 3.79
C TYR A 163 5.51 16.12 3.38
N TYR A 164 6.07 17.27 3.00
CA TYR A 164 5.37 18.35 2.34
C TYR A 164 5.80 18.44 0.87
N ILE A 165 4.81 18.37 -0.02
CA ILE A 165 4.99 18.52 -1.47
C ILE A 165 3.99 19.58 -1.96
N PRO A 166 4.42 20.63 -2.67
CA PRO A 166 3.51 21.60 -3.25
C PRO A 166 2.67 20.95 -4.35
N GLN A 167 1.37 21.26 -4.38
CA GLN A 167 0.39 20.70 -5.35
C GLN A 167 0.40 19.16 -5.37
N LEU A 168 0.44 18.55 -4.18
CA LEU A 168 0.56 17.09 -4.03
C LEU A 168 -0.57 16.32 -4.71
N GLU A 169 -1.82 16.80 -4.64
CA GLU A 169 -2.97 16.09 -5.19
C GLU A 169 -2.87 15.88 -6.70
N ASP A 170 -2.50 16.93 -7.43
CA ASP A 170 -2.42 16.87 -8.89
C ASP A 170 -1.26 15.96 -9.32
N LYS A 171 -0.13 16.02 -8.61
CA LYS A 171 1.01 15.13 -8.87
C LYS A 171 0.70 13.66 -8.58
N ILE A 172 -0.08 13.38 -7.53
CA ILE A 172 -0.55 12.02 -7.24
C ILE A 172 -1.48 11.54 -8.36
N LYS A 173 -2.44 12.37 -8.79
CA LYS A 173 -3.36 12.00 -9.89
C LYS A 173 -2.59 11.67 -11.16
N GLN A 174 -1.68 12.56 -11.58
CA GLN A 174 -0.81 12.36 -12.75
C GLN A 174 0.00 11.06 -12.64
N TYR A 175 0.55 10.77 -11.46
CA TYR A 175 1.32 9.53 -11.27
C TYR A 175 0.44 8.28 -11.40
N ILE A 176 -0.74 8.28 -10.75
CA ILE A 176 -1.67 7.15 -10.77
C ILE A 176 -2.23 6.92 -12.18
N GLU A 177 -2.49 7.99 -12.94
CA GLU A 177 -2.93 7.92 -14.34
C GLU A 177 -1.90 7.24 -15.26
N CYS A 178 -0.61 7.30 -14.91
CA CYS A 178 0.47 6.63 -15.63
C CYS A 178 0.85 5.26 -15.03
N CYS A 179 0.20 4.78 -13.98
CA CYS A 179 0.56 3.55 -13.30
C CYS A 179 0.01 2.31 -14.04
N ILE A 180 0.87 1.56 -14.74
CA ILE A 180 0.49 0.40 -15.56
C ILE A 180 -0.32 -0.65 -14.77
N PRO A 181 0.10 -1.11 -13.57
CA PRO A 181 -0.70 -2.05 -12.79
C PRO A 181 -2.11 -1.54 -12.46
N CYS A 182 -2.24 -0.25 -12.14
CA CYS A 182 -3.55 0.37 -11.89
C CYS A 182 -4.38 0.48 -13.16
N ILE A 183 -3.79 0.85 -14.29
CA ILE A 183 -4.48 0.96 -15.59
C ILE A 183 -5.06 -0.40 -15.99
N MET A 184 -4.29 -1.48 -15.81
CA MET A 184 -4.73 -2.83 -16.17
C MET A 184 -5.77 -3.39 -15.20
N SER A 185 -5.65 -3.09 -13.91
CA SER A 185 -6.49 -3.71 -12.87
C SER A 185 -7.79 -2.95 -12.58
N ASN A 186 -7.78 -1.63 -12.73
CA ASN A 186 -8.95 -0.81 -12.39
C ASN A 186 -10.01 -0.92 -13.48
N ARG A 187 -11.25 -1.20 -13.07
CA ARG A 187 -12.41 -1.06 -13.95
C ARG A 187 -12.54 0.41 -14.35
N LYS A 188 -12.56 0.68 -15.66
CA LYS A 188 -12.83 2.01 -16.18
C LYS A 188 -14.19 2.48 -15.65
N ARG A 189 -14.19 3.54 -14.84
CA ARG A 189 -15.43 4.23 -14.47
C ARG A 189 -15.72 5.24 -15.57
N GLY A 190 -16.91 5.17 -16.14
CA GLY A 190 -17.35 6.01 -17.24
C GLY A 190 -18.87 5.97 -17.34
N LYS A 191 -19.42 6.63 -18.37
CA LYS A 191 -20.84 6.50 -18.70
C LYS A 191 -21.18 5.01 -18.79
N GLN A 192 -22.36 4.63 -18.30
CA GLN A 192 -22.95 3.32 -18.56
C GLN A 192 -22.73 2.96 -20.03
N GLU A 193 -22.50 1.67 -20.32
CA GLU A 193 -22.53 1.19 -21.69
C GLU A 193 -23.74 1.82 -22.39
N GLY A 194 -23.47 2.48 -23.52
CA GLY A 194 -24.53 3.15 -24.27
C GLY A 194 -25.63 2.16 -24.62
N PHE A 195 -26.81 2.66 -24.97
CA PHE A 195 -27.81 1.79 -25.56
C PHE A 195 -27.19 1.07 -26.76
N LEU A 196 -27.48 -0.22 -26.90
CA LEU A 196 -27.20 -0.92 -28.14
C LEU A 196 -27.78 -0.09 -29.28
N HIS A 197 -27.07 -0.02 -30.40
CA HIS A 197 -27.61 0.53 -31.64
C HIS A 197 -28.21 -0.65 -32.41
N PRO A 198 -29.48 -1.04 -32.16
CA PRO A 198 -30.09 -2.15 -32.88
C PRO A 198 -30.13 -1.82 -34.37
N LEU A 199 -29.81 -2.82 -35.19
CA LEU A 199 -30.05 -2.75 -36.63
C LEU A 199 -31.56 -2.54 -36.85
N GLN A 200 -31.92 -1.56 -37.69
CA GLN A 200 -33.31 -1.33 -38.06
C GLN A 200 -33.82 -2.56 -38.80
N LYS A 201 -34.95 -3.12 -38.33
CA LYS A 201 -35.61 -4.27 -38.95
C LYS A 201 -36.75 -3.75 -39.81
N GLU A 202 -36.75 -4.12 -41.08
CA GLU A 202 -37.87 -3.89 -41.98
C GLU A 202 -38.94 -4.99 -41.79
N ASP A 203 -40.20 -4.66 -42.07
CA ASP A 203 -41.33 -5.60 -41.97
C ASP A 203 -41.44 -6.49 -43.23
N VAL A 204 -40.31 -7.05 -43.66
CA VAL A 204 -40.24 -7.98 -44.78
C VAL A 204 -39.51 -9.26 -44.36
N PRO A 205 -40.04 -10.45 -44.73
CA PRO A 205 -39.37 -11.71 -44.44
C PRO A 205 -37.95 -11.73 -45.01
N LEU A 206 -37.01 -12.35 -44.28
CA LEU A 206 -35.63 -12.57 -44.73
C LEU A 206 -34.79 -11.29 -44.93
N TYR A 207 -35.19 -10.16 -44.36
CA TYR A 207 -34.46 -8.88 -44.48
C TYR A 207 -33.07 -8.90 -43.80
N THR A 208 -32.93 -9.58 -42.66
CA THR A 208 -31.68 -9.65 -41.90
C THR A 208 -31.44 -11.06 -41.40
N TYR A 209 -30.23 -11.58 -41.66
CA TYR A 209 -29.77 -12.86 -41.15
C TYR A 209 -28.76 -12.63 -40.02
N HIS A 210 -28.97 -13.31 -38.90
CA HIS A 210 -27.99 -13.41 -37.82
C HIS A 210 -27.51 -14.86 -37.78
N ILE A 211 -26.24 -15.06 -38.09
CA ILE A 211 -25.60 -16.38 -38.10
C ILE A 211 -24.53 -16.32 -37.01
N ASP A 212 -24.59 -17.25 -36.06
CA ASP A 212 -23.59 -17.39 -35.02
C ASP A 212 -23.18 -18.86 -34.91
N PHE A 213 -21.96 -19.11 -34.45
CA PHE A 213 -21.45 -20.46 -34.25
C PHE A 213 -21.67 -20.86 -32.78
N LEU A 214 -22.30 -22.00 -32.58
CA LEU A 214 -22.44 -22.58 -31.25
C LEU A 214 -21.25 -23.51 -30.97
N GLY A 215 -20.53 -23.29 -29.87
CA GLY A 215 -19.46 -24.20 -29.48
C GLY A 215 -18.73 -23.83 -28.18
N PRO A 216 -17.90 -24.75 -27.65
CA PRO A 216 -17.63 -26.10 -28.19
C PRO A 216 -18.75 -27.10 -27.88
N LEU A 217 -19.04 -28.00 -28.83
CA LEU A 217 -19.99 -29.11 -28.67
C LEU A 217 -19.23 -30.43 -28.52
N ASP A 218 -19.84 -31.40 -27.85
CA ASP A 218 -19.28 -32.75 -27.76
C ASP A 218 -19.24 -33.39 -29.16
N SER A 219 -18.15 -34.07 -29.46
CA SER A 219 -18.01 -34.77 -30.74
C SER A 219 -19.10 -35.82 -30.88
N THR A 220 -19.76 -35.82 -32.03
CA THR A 220 -20.76 -36.85 -32.34
C THR A 220 -20.08 -38.20 -32.55
N HIS A 221 -20.83 -39.30 -32.46
CA HIS A 221 -20.31 -40.67 -32.66
C HIS A 221 -19.58 -40.89 -34.01
N ASN A 222 -19.71 -39.96 -34.96
CA ASN A 222 -19.04 -39.97 -36.25
C ASN A 222 -17.80 -39.04 -36.31
N ASP A 223 -17.28 -38.58 -35.17
CA ASP A 223 -16.11 -37.68 -35.06
C ASP A 223 -16.24 -36.34 -35.81
N TYR A 224 -17.47 -35.84 -36.03
CA TYR A 224 -17.66 -34.48 -36.51
C TYR A 224 -17.44 -33.50 -35.33
N ASN A 225 -16.42 -32.64 -35.46
CA ASN A 225 -16.15 -31.52 -34.55
C ASN A 225 -17.06 -30.32 -34.83
#